data_AF-A0A5S3UJU7-F1
#
_entry.id   AF-A0A5S3UJU7-F1
#
_cell.length_a   1.000
_cell.length_b   1.000
_cell.length_c   1.000
_cell.angle_alpha   90.00
_cell.angle_beta   90.00
_cell.angle_gamma   90.00
#
_symmetry.space_group_name_H-M   'P 1'
#
loop_
_entity.id
_entity.type
_entity.pdbx_description
1 polymer ?
#
loop_
_entity_poly.entity_id
_entity_poly.type
_entity_poly.pdbx_seq_one_letter_code
_entity_poly.pdbx_strand_id
1 'polypeptide(L)'
;MNKQLGLVAGVFLASTSCFAADSFQIETSVYKANELLASPVMLVEEKQPATISVGDSFNYEVTVIPQKENTAAIETSITLAGRSFTPSFIVEYGKQASFEIGENKVSILVTKSKS
;
A
#
# COMPACT_ATOMS: atom_id res chain seq x y z
N MET A 1 -43.03 49.67 -13.62
CA MET A 1 -42.41 49.39 -12.30
C MET A 1 -42.96 48.06 -11.80
N ASN A 2 -42.41 46.94 -12.25
CA ASN A 2 -41.24 46.21 -11.71
C ASN A 2 -41.62 45.37 -10.49
N LYS A 3 -41.50 44.05 -10.62
CA LYS A 3 -41.03 43.04 -9.63
C LYS A 3 -41.55 41.67 -10.06
N GLN A 4 -40.81 40.57 -10.07
CA GLN A 4 -39.39 40.29 -9.90
C GLN A 4 -39.22 38.89 -10.50
N LEU A 5 -38.18 38.69 -11.31
CA LEU A 5 -37.85 37.41 -11.93
C LEU A 5 -37.40 36.44 -10.83
N GLY A 6 -38.22 35.41 -10.56
CA GLY A 6 -37.90 34.36 -9.60
C GLY A 6 -36.77 33.49 -10.12
N LEU A 7 -35.60 33.61 -9.50
CA LEU A 7 -34.40 32.85 -9.79
C LEU A 7 -34.57 31.42 -9.25
N VAL A 8 -34.80 30.43 -10.13
CA VAL A 8 -34.74 29.01 -9.74
C VAL A 8 -33.26 28.64 -9.63
N ALA A 9 -32.74 28.69 -8.41
CA ALA A 9 -31.42 28.18 -8.08
C ALA A 9 -31.45 26.65 -8.13
N GLY A 10 -31.08 26.09 -9.27
CA GLY A 10 -30.85 24.65 -9.43
C GLY A 10 -29.60 24.25 -8.64
N VAL A 11 -29.79 23.70 -7.44
CA VAL A 11 -28.72 23.02 -6.70
C VAL A 11 -28.42 21.73 -7.46
N PHE A 12 -27.42 21.79 -8.33
CA PHE A 12 -26.85 20.62 -8.97
C PHE A 12 -26.07 19.86 -7.89
N LEU A 13 -26.73 18.88 -7.25
CA LEU A 13 -26.08 17.89 -6.40
C LEU A 13 -25.20 17.04 -7.33
N ALA A 14 -23.98 17.51 -7.59
CA ALA A 14 -22.95 16.70 -8.21
C ALA A 14 -22.64 15.57 -7.24
N SER A 15 -23.29 14.43 -7.43
CA SER A 15 -22.94 13.17 -6.78
C SER A 15 -21.53 12.82 -7.22
N THR A 16 -20.53 13.21 -6.43
CA THR A 16 -19.17 12.72 -6.62
C THR A 16 -19.22 11.22 -6.35
N SER A 17 -19.17 10.43 -7.41
CA SER A 17 -18.99 9.00 -7.33
C SER A 17 -17.71 8.73 -6.53
N CYS A 18 -17.87 8.39 -5.25
CA CYS A 18 -16.77 7.87 -4.45
C CYS A 18 -16.50 6.47 -4.98
N PHE A 19 -15.57 6.37 -5.94
CA PHE A 19 -15.01 5.07 -6.28
C PHE A 19 -14.27 4.57 -5.05
N ALA A 20 -14.65 3.40 -4.55
CA ALA A 20 -13.90 2.74 -3.50
C ALA A 20 -12.49 2.49 -4.03
N ALA A 21 -11.48 3.00 -3.31
CA ALA A 21 -10.09 2.73 -3.65
C ALA A 21 -9.85 1.22 -3.56
N ASP A 22 -9.10 0.67 -4.52
CA ASP A 22 -8.67 -0.73 -4.45
C ASP A 22 -7.89 -0.96 -3.15
N SER A 23 -8.09 -2.12 -2.54
CA SER A 23 -7.34 -2.55 -1.35
C SER A 23 -6.53 -3.81 -1.64
N PHE A 24 -5.42 -3.97 -0.93
CA PHE A 24 -4.45 -5.05 -1.14
C PHE A 24 -4.07 -5.66 0.20
N GLN A 25 -4.06 -6.98 0.27
CA GLN A 25 -3.42 -7.71 1.35
C GLN A 25 -1.94 -7.87 1.01
N ILE A 26 -1.08 -7.39 1.91
CA ILE A 26 0.37 -7.49 1.81
C ILE A 26 0.85 -8.42 2.92
N GLU A 27 1.46 -9.52 2.51
CA GLU A 27 2.14 -10.44 3.40
C GLU A 27 3.64 -10.26 3.22
N THR A 28 4.32 -9.85 4.28
CA THR A 28 5.77 -9.63 4.27
C THR A 28 6.41 -10.62 5.21
N SER A 29 7.55 -11.19 4.82
CA SER A 29 8.40 -12.00 5.70
C SER A 29 9.82 -11.46 5.66
N VAL A 30 10.38 -11.16 6.82
CA VAL A 30 11.72 -10.59 6.97
C VAL A 30 12.61 -11.61 7.65
N TYR A 31 13.73 -11.93 7.02
CA TYR A 31 14.71 -12.89 7.50
C TYR A 31 16.07 -12.21 7.68
N LYS A 32 16.85 -12.70 8.65
CA LYS A 32 18.28 -12.37 8.80
C LYS A 32 19.07 -13.66 8.95
N ALA A 33 20.09 -13.86 8.12
CA ALA A 33 20.87 -15.11 8.12
C ALA A 33 19.97 -16.37 8.08
N ASN A 34 18.90 -16.32 7.28
CA ASN A 34 17.85 -17.35 7.15
C ASN A 34 16.95 -17.59 8.38
N GLU A 35 17.08 -16.82 9.44
CA GLU A 35 16.15 -16.83 10.58
C GLU A 35 15.00 -15.85 10.34
N LEU A 36 13.74 -16.29 10.53
CA LEU A 36 12.56 -15.44 10.40
C LEU A 36 12.49 -14.47 11.60
N LEU A 37 12.55 -13.17 11.30
CA LEU A 37 12.47 -12.12 12.31
C LEU A 37 11.06 -11.55 12.46
N ALA A 38 10.33 -11.39 11.35
CA ALA A 38 8.99 -10.81 11.34
C ALA A 38 8.17 -11.34 10.16
N SER A 39 6.85 -11.47 10.35
CA SER A 39 5.92 -11.86 9.28
C SER A 39 4.59 -11.09 9.37
N PRO A 40 4.58 -9.76 9.17
CA PRO A 40 3.34 -8.98 9.25
C PRO A 40 2.44 -9.20 8.04
N VAL A 41 1.14 -9.06 8.28
CA VAL A 41 0.10 -9.00 7.25
C VAL A 41 -0.64 -7.68 7.38
N MET A 42 -0.79 -6.94 6.29
CA MET A 42 -1.43 -5.63 6.28
C MET A 42 -2.46 -5.52 5.17
N LEU A 43 -3.55 -4.79 5.43
CA LEU A 43 -4.47 -4.31 4.41
C LEU A 43 -4.05 -2.88 4.04
N VAL A 44 -3.83 -2.64 2.74
CA VAL A 44 -3.25 -1.40 2.22
C VAL A 44 -4.15 -0.87 1.11
N GLU A 45 -4.56 0.38 1.21
CA GLU A 45 -5.31 1.06 0.14
C GLU A 45 -4.36 1.51 -0.97
N GLU A 46 -4.84 1.56 -2.23
CA GLU A 46 -4.00 2.01 -3.33
C GLU A 46 -3.43 3.41 -3.08
N LYS A 47 -2.13 3.58 -3.35
CA LYS A 47 -1.40 4.85 -3.29
C LYS A 47 -1.44 5.53 -1.93
N GLN A 48 -1.88 4.83 -0.87
CA GLN A 48 -1.79 5.26 0.51
C GLN A 48 -0.70 4.45 1.22
N PRO A 49 0.19 5.09 1.98
CA PRO A 49 1.15 4.38 2.80
C PRO A 49 0.43 3.68 3.96
N ALA A 50 0.82 2.43 4.21
CA ALA A 50 0.44 1.69 5.41
C ALA A 50 1.69 1.34 6.20
N THR A 51 1.64 1.56 7.52
CA THR A 51 2.77 1.37 8.41
C THR A 51 2.44 0.36 9.50
N ILE A 52 3.39 -0.51 9.81
CA ILE A 52 3.39 -1.36 10.99
C ILE A 52 4.72 -1.21 11.73
N SER A 53 4.64 -1.10 13.06
CA SER A 53 5.80 -1.08 13.94
C SER A 53 5.68 -2.21 14.95
N VAL A 54 6.76 -2.97 15.14
CA VAL A 54 6.83 -4.08 16.09
C VAL A 54 7.95 -3.79 17.09
N GLY A 55 7.55 -3.32 18.28
CA GLY A 55 8.47 -2.78 19.28
C GLY A 55 9.31 -1.63 18.70
N ASP A 56 10.52 -1.46 19.23
CA ASP A 56 11.41 -0.36 18.82
C ASP A 56 12.39 -0.76 17.69
N SER A 57 12.38 -2.03 17.30
CA SER A 57 13.45 -2.63 16.47
C SER A 57 13.03 -2.88 15.02
N PHE A 58 11.73 -2.82 14.72
CA PHE A 58 11.17 -3.05 13.40
C PHE A 58 10.09 -2.03 13.06
N ASN A 59 10.29 -1.29 11.98
CA ASN A 59 9.26 -0.46 11.35
C ASN A 59 9.19 -0.80 9.87
N TYR A 60 7.98 -0.97 9.35
CA TYR A 60 7.73 -1.29 7.96
C TYR A 60 6.60 -0.43 7.43
N GLU A 61 6.91 0.38 6.43
CA GLU A 61 5.94 1.12 5.64
C GLU A 61 5.92 0.54 4.23
N VAL A 62 4.73 0.44 3.66
CA VAL A 62 4.52 0.01 2.27
C VAL A 62 3.46 0.87 1.60
N THR A 63 3.71 1.20 0.34
CA THR A 63 2.74 1.81 -0.56
C THR A 63 2.58 0.90 -1.76
N VAL A 64 1.33 0.63 -2.13
CA VAL A 64 0.98 -0.18 -3.31
C VAL A 64 0.48 0.75 -4.40
N ILE A 65 1.17 0.75 -5.55
CA ILE A 65 0.79 1.54 -6.72
C ILE A 65 0.39 0.56 -7.82
N PRO A 66 -0.92 0.34 -8.06
CA PRO A 66 -1.38 -0.56 -9.11
C PRO A 66 -0.85 -0.16 -10.49
N GLN A 67 -0.42 -1.15 -11.26
CA GLN A 67 0.08 -0.98 -12.62
C GLN A 67 -0.78 -1.80 -13.60
N LYS A 68 -0.44 -1.73 -14.89
CA LYS A 68 -1.07 -2.56 -15.92
C LYS A 68 -0.68 -4.04 -15.74
N GLU A 69 -1.34 -4.92 -16.48
CA GLU A 69 -0.92 -6.32 -16.63
C GLU A 69 -0.87 -7.12 -15.31
N ASN A 70 -1.78 -6.83 -14.36
CA ASN A 70 -1.87 -7.57 -13.10
C ASN A 70 -0.61 -7.45 -12.22
N THR A 71 0.04 -6.28 -12.27
CA THR A 71 1.21 -5.97 -11.46
C THR A 71 0.99 -4.73 -10.57
N ALA A 72 1.85 -4.56 -9.57
CA ALA A 72 1.95 -3.35 -8.77
C ALA A 72 3.41 -2.94 -8.60
N ALA A 73 3.66 -1.63 -8.59
CA ALA A 73 4.88 -1.09 -8.02
C ALA A 73 4.72 -1.03 -6.50
N ILE A 74 5.71 -1.55 -5.79
CA ILE A 74 5.75 -1.59 -4.34
C ILE A 74 6.88 -0.69 -3.90
N GLU A 75 6.56 0.31 -3.10
CA GLU A 75 7.52 1.17 -2.44
C GLU A 75 7.51 0.83 -0.96
N THR A 76 8.68 0.63 -0.36
CA THR A 76 8.78 0.29 1.06
C THR A 76 9.78 1.17 1.77
N SER A 77 9.57 1.35 3.06
CA SER A 77 10.56 1.85 4.00
C SER A 77 10.66 0.86 5.15
N ILE A 78 11.83 0.25 5.31
CA ILE A 78 12.08 -0.81 6.28
C ILE A 78 13.16 -0.35 7.23
N THR A 79 12.84 -0.22 8.51
CA THR A 79 13.82 -0.02 9.57
C THR A 79 13.96 -1.31 10.36
N LEU A 80 15.16 -1.90 10.37
CA LEU A 80 15.49 -3.11 11.12
C LEU A 80 16.78 -2.89 11.90
N ALA A 81 16.72 -3.07 13.22
CA ALA A 81 17.88 -2.93 14.12
C ALA A 81 18.65 -1.61 13.91
N GLY A 82 17.92 -0.50 13.76
CA GLY A 82 18.48 0.85 13.59
C GLY A 82 19.02 1.17 12.20
N ARG A 83 18.84 0.29 11.21
CA ARG A 83 19.18 0.56 9.80
C ARG A 83 17.92 0.69 8.97
N SER A 84 17.87 1.70 8.11
CA SER A 84 16.74 1.95 7.22
C SER A 84 17.10 1.65 5.76
N PHE A 85 16.15 1.05 5.04
CA PHE A 85 16.27 0.68 3.63
C PHE A 85 14.97 1.05 2.91
N THR A 86 15.07 1.55 1.68
CA THR A 86 13.89 1.98 0.90
C THR A 86 13.82 1.30 -0.48
N PRO A 87 13.63 -0.02 -0.55
CA PRO A 87 13.54 -0.71 -1.83
C PRO A 87 12.21 -0.41 -2.53
N SER A 88 12.29 -0.35 -3.87
CA SER A 88 11.15 -0.25 -4.78
C SER A 88 11.29 -1.29 -5.89
N PHE A 89 10.22 -2.02 -6.17
CA PHE A 89 10.21 -3.08 -7.17
C PHE A 89 8.79 -3.35 -7.68
N ILE A 90 8.70 -4.00 -8.85
CA ILE A 90 7.43 -4.40 -9.46
C ILE A 90 7.16 -5.86 -9.09
N VAL A 91 5.92 -6.14 -8.68
CA VAL A 91 5.45 -7.50 -8.37
C VAL A 91 4.22 -7.85 -9.19
N GLU A 92 4.05 -9.13 -9.48
CA GLU A 92 2.80 -9.67 -10.02
C GLU A 92 1.88 -10.08 -8.87
N TYR A 93 0.60 -9.75 -8.97
CA TYR A 93 -0.35 -10.12 -7.92
C TYR A 93 -0.47 -11.64 -7.75
N GLY A 94 -0.51 -12.10 -6.49
CA GLY A 94 -0.62 -13.52 -6.15
C GLY A 94 0.68 -14.31 -6.31
N LYS A 95 1.79 -13.66 -6.69
CA LYS A 95 3.12 -14.29 -6.74
C LYS A 95 4.04 -13.67 -5.70
N GLN A 96 4.79 -14.53 -5.02
CA GLN A 96 5.78 -14.07 -4.04
C GLN A 96 7.01 -13.50 -4.76
N ALA A 97 7.39 -12.28 -4.41
CA ALA A 97 8.65 -11.67 -4.76
C ALA A 97 9.60 -11.75 -3.56
N SER A 98 10.91 -11.70 -3.80
CA SER A 98 11.90 -11.61 -2.72
C SER A 98 13.12 -10.83 -3.18
N PHE A 99 13.74 -10.13 -2.23
CA PHE A 99 14.98 -9.42 -2.45
C PHE A 99 15.89 -9.56 -1.23
N GLU A 100 17.20 -9.38 -1.45
CA GLU A 100 18.23 -9.51 -0.43
C GLU A 100 18.99 -8.20 -0.25
N ILE A 101 19.26 -7.84 1.01
CA ILE A 101 20.04 -6.65 1.39
C ILE A 101 21.05 -7.08 2.46
N GLY A 102 22.28 -7.33 2.03
CA GLY A 102 23.32 -7.91 2.89
C GLY A 102 22.92 -9.32 3.32
N GLU A 103 22.83 -9.55 4.63
CA GLU A 103 22.38 -10.83 5.20
C GLU A 103 20.86 -10.92 5.40
N ASN A 104 20.13 -9.85 5.07
CA ASN A 104 18.69 -9.79 5.23
C ASN A 104 17.99 -10.20 3.94
N LYS A 105 16.90 -10.96 4.07
CA LYS A 105 16.01 -11.30 2.96
C LYS A 105 14.60 -10.81 3.30
N VAL A 106 13.95 -10.17 2.35
CA VAL A 106 12.56 -9.75 2.48
C VAL A 106 11.77 -10.44 1.37
N SER A 107 10.72 -11.15 1.76
CA SER A 107 9.75 -11.78 0.86
C SER A 107 8.42 -11.07 0.98
N ILE A 108 7.80 -10.74 -0.14
CA ILE A 108 6.53 -10.02 -0.20
C ILE A 108 5.58 -10.72 -1.15
N LEU A 109 4.34 -10.93 -0.70
CA LEU A 109 3.22 -11.38 -1.50
C LEU A 109 2.13 -10.30 -1.47
N VAL A 110 1.69 -9.89 -2.66
CA VAL A 110 0.65 -8.88 -2.83
C VAL A 110 -0.57 -9.53 -3.44
N THR A 111 -1.68 -9.49 -2.72
CA THR A 111 -2.96 -10.05 -3.15
C THR A 111 -3.99 -8.94 -3.21
N LYS A 112 -4.77 -8.87 -4.30
CA LYS A 112 -5.93 -7.98 -4.35
C LYS A 112 -6.94 -8.41 -3.29
N SER A 113 -7.26 -7.51 -2.36
CA SER A 113 -8.42 -7.69 -1.49
C SER A 113 -9.66 -7.48 -2.36
N LYS A 114 -10.65 -8.36 -2.24
CA LYS A 114 -11.89 -8.22 -3.00
C LYS A 114 -12.60 -6.95 -2.53
N SER A 115 -12.81 -5.99 -3.43
CA SER A 115 -13.79 -4.90 -3.27
C SER A 115 -15.22 -5.44 -3.31
#